data_AF-A0A8H7RV79-F1
#
_entry.id   AF-A0A8H7RV79-F1
#
_cell.length_a   1.000
_cell.length_b   1.000
_cell.length_c   1.000
_cell.angle_alpha   90.00
_cell.angle_beta   90.00
_cell.angle_gamma   90.00
#
_symmetry.space_group_name_H-M   'P 1'
#
loop_
_entity.id
_entity.type
_entity.pdbx_description
1 polymer ?
#
loop_
_entity_poly.entity_id
_entity_poly.type
_entity_poly.pdbx_seq_one_letter_code
_entity_poly.pdbx_strand_id
1 'polypeptide(L)'
;MPYSRSPSVSSLTPSFSHQASAMSIDRDKSSTVDDNDTESVSNSISKSQHDSSIKETSFIFKYGYGQRFTDDKDAPQIKCFVGNCNSSFASKDSYTSGLVKHLQNKHQITADNGPHTGAKRPGGPIDLFVQAKRPCVFTANDLIKAFIKFIVKTKLPFTMAENDDLQELLNIAQSATAMEMVKLPSTDTITRKISTYTWTMHEVILGFQPLNGPHLAENLAASFLEIINDFNLGPKLFTITTDNASNMKRMALEIEKYAEEKRMAVSYKNHHILCLGHVLNLAVQDILKWGMNESYV
;
A
#
# COMPACT_ATOMS: atom_id res chain seq x y z
N MET A 1 -1.45 -20.43 76.08
CA MET A 1 -2.79 -20.66 75.47
C MET A 1 -2.56 -21.26 74.09
N PRO A 2 -2.68 -22.59 73.92
CA PRO A 2 -2.50 -23.25 72.64
C PRO A 2 -3.85 -23.45 71.95
N TYR A 3 -3.91 -23.30 70.63
CA TYR A 3 -4.89 -24.03 69.82
C TYR A 3 -4.20 -24.62 68.60
N SER A 4 -4.59 -25.85 68.34
CA SER A 4 -3.91 -26.89 67.61
C SER A 4 -4.66 -27.29 66.34
N ARG A 5 -3.94 -28.00 65.46
CA ARG A 5 -4.41 -29.00 64.47
C ARG A 5 -4.73 -28.52 63.05
N SER A 6 -3.90 -29.02 62.13
CA SER A 6 -4.24 -29.48 60.78
C SER A 6 -5.20 -30.68 60.80
N PRO A 7 -5.81 -31.01 59.65
CA PRO A 7 -5.33 -32.20 58.94
C PRO A 7 -5.33 -32.10 57.39
N SER A 8 -4.46 -32.91 56.78
CA SER A 8 -4.41 -33.39 55.38
C SER A 8 -5.69 -34.15 54.98
N VAL A 9 -6.13 -34.37 53.73
CA VAL A 9 -5.55 -35.02 52.53
C VAL A 9 -6.58 -34.86 51.38
N SER A 10 -6.19 -34.68 50.11
CA SER A 10 -6.69 -35.48 48.95
C SER A 10 -6.16 -34.99 47.60
N SER A 11 -5.40 -35.89 46.99
CA SER A 11 -4.96 -35.99 45.60
C SER A 11 -6.06 -35.78 44.55
N LEU A 12 -5.72 -35.11 43.45
CA LEU A 12 -6.23 -35.41 42.10
C LEU A 12 -5.21 -34.92 41.06
N THR A 13 -4.55 -35.87 40.39
CA THR A 13 -3.91 -35.67 39.08
C THR A 13 -5.00 -35.63 38.01
N PRO A 14 -4.72 -35.07 36.82
CA PRO A 14 -4.55 -36.00 35.71
C PRO A 14 -3.37 -35.67 34.79
N SER A 15 -2.64 -36.74 34.49
CA SER A 15 -1.83 -36.96 33.31
C SER A 15 -2.63 -36.76 32.02
N PHE A 16 -2.09 -36.02 31.05
CA PHE A 16 -2.38 -36.25 29.63
C PHE A 16 -1.09 -36.19 28.82
N SER A 17 -0.66 -37.39 28.44
CA SER A 17 0.23 -37.69 27.33
C SER A 17 -0.50 -37.46 26.01
N HIS A 18 0.15 -36.82 25.02
CA HIS A 18 0.31 -37.43 23.69
C HIS A 18 1.32 -36.67 22.83
N GLN A 19 2.20 -37.45 22.21
CA GLN A 19 3.17 -37.10 21.18
C GLN A 19 2.50 -36.77 19.83
N ALA A 20 3.15 -35.86 19.10
CA ALA A 20 3.44 -35.82 17.66
C ALA A 20 2.53 -36.55 16.64
N SER A 21 2.14 -35.82 15.58
CA SER A 21 2.68 -36.04 14.21
C SER A 21 2.08 -35.08 13.17
N ALA A 22 2.93 -34.75 12.20
CA ALA A 22 2.65 -34.04 10.97
C ALA A 22 1.83 -34.88 9.97
N MET A 23 1.03 -34.22 9.12
CA MET A 23 0.55 -34.78 7.86
C MET A 23 0.47 -33.69 6.78
N SER A 24 1.29 -33.87 5.74
CA SER A 24 1.16 -33.27 4.41
C SER A 24 0.01 -33.91 3.64
N ILE A 25 -0.72 -33.15 2.81
CA ILE A 25 -1.56 -33.69 1.74
C ILE A 25 -1.44 -32.77 0.50
N ASP A 26 -0.78 -33.30 -0.53
CA ASP A 26 -0.96 -32.93 -1.94
C ASP A 26 -2.32 -33.42 -2.43
N ARG A 27 -2.98 -32.65 -3.33
CA ARG A 27 -3.91 -33.20 -4.32
C ARG A 27 -4.18 -32.22 -5.48
N ASP A 28 -3.65 -32.55 -6.64
CA ASP A 28 -4.14 -32.14 -7.96
C ASP A 28 -5.54 -32.71 -8.25
N LYS A 29 -6.43 -31.91 -8.86
CA LYS A 29 -7.14 -32.31 -10.10
C LYS A 29 -7.96 -31.18 -10.75
N SER A 30 -7.78 -31.09 -12.07
CA SER A 30 -8.53 -30.36 -13.09
C SER A 30 -10.00 -30.82 -13.23
N SER A 31 -10.91 -29.87 -13.53
CA SER A 31 -12.08 -30.09 -14.39
C SER A 31 -12.63 -28.78 -14.96
N THR A 32 -12.81 -28.79 -16.28
CA THR A 32 -13.49 -27.87 -17.21
C THR A 32 -14.99 -27.75 -16.96
N VAL A 33 -15.58 -26.55 -17.13
CA VAL A 33 -16.97 -26.36 -17.61
C VAL A 33 -17.07 -25.02 -18.36
N ASP A 34 -17.53 -25.11 -19.62
CA ASP A 34 -18.01 -24.03 -20.49
C ASP A 34 -19.40 -23.56 -20.01
N ASP A 35 -19.74 -22.27 -20.18
CA ASP A 35 -21.12 -21.87 -20.46
C ASP A 35 -21.16 -20.54 -21.24
N ASN A 36 -21.82 -20.63 -22.39
CA ASN A 36 -22.06 -19.61 -23.39
C ASN A 36 -23.57 -19.33 -23.33
N ASP A 37 -24.00 -18.09 -23.09
CA ASP A 37 -25.40 -17.72 -23.31
C ASP A 37 -25.49 -16.57 -24.31
N THR A 38 -26.21 -16.88 -25.38
CA THR A 38 -26.57 -16.04 -26.50
C THR A 38 -28.03 -15.70 -26.34
N GLU A 39 -28.42 -14.42 -26.37
CA GLU A 39 -29.78 -14.06 -26.77
C GLU A 39 -29.77 -12.92 -27.77
N SER A 40 -30.25 -13.27 -28.96
CA SER A 40 -30.54 -12.48 -30.13
C SER A 40 -31.88 -11.76 -30.00
N VAL A 41 -31.98 -10.53 -30.51
CA VAL A 41 -33.23 -10.05 -31.11
C VAL A 41 -32.93 -9.37 -32.45
N SER A 42 -33.62 -9.91 -33.45
CA SER A 42 -33.61 -9.66 -34.89
C SER A 42 -34.56 -8.54 -35.33
N ASN A 43 -34.20 -7.83 -36.42
CA ASN A 43 -34.99 -7.64 -37.67
C ASN A 43 -34.48 -6.38 -38.40
N SER A 44 -33.82 -6.45 -39.57
CA SER A 44 -34.23 -6.90 -40.92
C SER A 44 -34.97 -5.82 -41.74
N ILE A 45 -34.72 -5.84 -43.07
CA ILE A 45 -35.27 -4.99 -44.17
C ILE A 45 -34.39 -3.75 -44.49
N SER A 46 -33.83 -3.53 -45.69
CA SER A 46 -33.86 -4.22 -46.98
C SER A 46 -32.72 -3.68 -47.87
N LYS A 47 -31.90 -4.58 -48.43
CA LYS A 47 -30.98 -4.27 -49.53
C LYS A 47 -31.77 -4.33 -50.84
N SER A 48 -31.85 -3.21 -51.57
CA SER A 48 -32.12 -3.21 -53.00
C SER A 48 -30.81 -3.08 -53.75
N GLN A 49 -30.47 -4.09 -54.53
CA GLN A 49 -29.35 -4.09 -55.47
C GLN A 49 -29.69 -3.22 -56.68
N HIS A 50 -28.81 -2.30 -57.04
CA HIS A 50 -28.53 -2.01 -58.44
C HIS A 50 -27.02 -1.90 -58.65
N ASP A 51 -26.62 -2.57 -59.72
CA ASP A 51 -25.30 -2.89 -60.20
C ASP A 51 -24.56 -1.66 -60.77
N SER A 52 -23.31 -1.46 -60.35
CA SER A 52 -22.15 -1.18 -61.20
C SER A 52 -20.92 -0.83 -60.34
N SER A 53 -19.87 -1.60 -60.55
CA SER A 53 -18.62 -1.64 -59.81
C SER A 53 -17.77 -0.36 -59.91
N ILE A 54 -17.98 0.60 -59.01
CA ILE A 54 -16.98 1.64 -58.72
C ILE A 54 -16.54 1.46 -57.27
N LYS A 55 -15.36 0.88 -57.08
CA LYS A 55 -14.68 0.82 -55.78
C LYS A 55 -14.70 2.23 -55.18
N GLU A 56 -15.18 2.38 -53.95
CA GLU A 56 -15.14 3.64 -53.19
C GLU A 56 -13.68 3.99 -52.88
N THR A 57 -12.97 4.59 -53.84
CA THR A 57 -11.52 4.83 -53.74
C THR A 57 -11.16 6.03 -52.88
N SER A 58 -12.11 6.92 -52.57
CA SER A 58 -11.83 8.16 -51.84
C SER A 58 -12.47 8.18 -50.45
N PHE A 59 -11.73 8.73 -49.48
CA PHE A 59 -12.15 8.85 -48.07
C PHE A 59 -13.50 9.58 -47.91
N ILE A 60 -13.83 10.47 -48.86
CA ILE A 60 -15.08 11.23 -48.88
C ILE A 60 -16.29 10.28 -48.94
N PHE A 61 -16.27 9.30 -49.84
CA PHE A 61 -17.38 8.36 -50.00
C PHE A 61 -17.36 7.30 -48.89
N LYS A 62 -16.16 6.80 -48.55
CA LYS A 62 -15.98 5.80 -47.48
C LYS A 62 -16.55 6.25 -46.13
N TYR A 63 -16.44 7.54 -45.82
CA TYR A 63 -16.90 8.11 -44.54
C TYR A 63 -18.18 8.97 -44.70
N GLY A 64 -18.87 8.89 -45.84
CA GLY A 64 -20.18 9.50 -46.02
C GLY A 64 -20.22 11.03 -46.14
N TYR A 65 -19.11 11.69 -46.47
CA TYR A 65 -19.04 13.15 -46.60
C TYR A 65 -19.58 13.70 -47.93
N GLY A 66 -19.79 12.84 -48.91
CA GLY A 66 -20.36 13.25 -50.19
C GLY A 66 -21.12 12.14 -50.88
N GLN A 67 -22.13 12.53 -51.65
CA GLN A 67 -22.96 11.62 -52.43
C GLN A 67 -22.96 12.04 -53.89
N ARG A 68 -22.81 11.06 -54.79
CA ARG A 68 -22.93 11.29 -56.23
C ARG A 68 -24.39 11.34 -56.63
N PHE A 69 -24.73 12.28 -57.51
CA PHE A 69 -26.04 12.38 -58.14
C PHE A 69 -25.87 12.87 -59.58
N THR A 70 -26.86 12.64 -60.42
CA THR A 70 -26.92 13.22 -61.77
C THR A 70 -27.82 14.45 -61.75
N ASP A 71 -27.37 15.51 -62.42
CA ASP A 71 -28.20 16.69 -62.66
C ASP A 71 -29.23 16.39 -63.76
N ASP A 72 -30.21 17.29 -63.97
CA ASP A 72 -31.30 17.15 -64.97
C ASP A 72 -30.80 16.99 -66.42
N LYS A 73 -29.50 17.20 -66.65
CA LYS A 73 -28.79 17.04 -67.93
C LYS A 73 -27.92 15.78 -68.00
N ASP A 74 -28.16 14.79 -67.12
CA ASP A 74 -27.37 13.58 -66.93
C ASP A 74 -25.87 13.82 -66.63
N ALA A 75 -25.52 15.02 -66.16
CA ALA A 75 -24.15 15.36 -65.80
C ALA A 75 -23.83 14.88 -64.37
N PRO A 76 -22.70 14.18 -64.14
CA PRO A 76 -22.33 13.68 -62.81
C PRO A 76 -21.92 14.83 -61.86
N GLN A 77 -22.59 14.88 -60.72
CA GLN A 77 -22.37 15.85 -59.65
C GLN A 77 -22.07 15.15 -58.32
N ILE A 78 -21.43 15.86 -57.40
CA ILE A 78 -21.18 15.39 -56.03
C ILE A 78 -21.68 16.45 -55.05
N LYS A 79 -22.57 16.07 -54.13
CA LYS A 79 -23.10 16.94 -53.07
C LYS A 79 -22.34 16.73 -51.77
N CYS A 80 -22.06 17.82 -51.05
CA CYS A 80 -21.56 17.77 -49.68
C CYS A 80 -22.69 17.35 -48.71
N PHE A 81 -22.39 16.48 -47.75
CA PHE A 81 -23.36 15.99 -46.76
C PHE A 81 -22.95 16.31 -45.31
N VAL A 82 -22.06 17.29 -45.12
CA VAL A 82 -21.54 17.69 -43.79
C VAL A 82 -22.43 18.77 -43.18
N GLY A 83 -23.18 18.41 -42.12
CA GLY A 83 -24.09 19.33 -41.43
C GLY A 83 -25.17 19.88 -42.37
N ASN A 84 -25.44 21.19 -42.29
CA ASN A 84 -26.44 21.86 -43.14
C ASN A 84 -25.83 22.42 -44.44
N CYS A 85 -24.76 21.82 -44.96
CA CYS A 85 -24.09 22.32 -46.17
C CYS A 85 -24.82 21.86 -47.45
N ASN A 86 -25.14 22.82 -48.33
CA ASN A 86 -25.85 22.55 -49.59
C ASN A 86 -24.95 22.70 -50.85
N SER A 87 -23.64 22.65 -50.70
CA SER A 87 -22.71 22.82 -51.83
C SER A 87 -22.64 21.56 -52.71
N SER A 88 -22.77 21.75 -54.03
CA SER A 88 -22.60 20.71 -55.06
C SER A 88 -21.45 21.05 -56.02
N PHE A 89 -20.79 20.03 -56.55
CA PHE A 89 -19.60 20.15 -57.40
C PHE A 89 -19.71 19.25 -58.62
N ALA A 90 -19.40 19.79 -59.80
CA ALA A 90 -19.32 19.03 -61.04
C ALA A 90 -18.15 18.06 -60.99
N SER A 91 -18.40 16.79 -61.32
CA SER A 91 -17.36 15.76 -61.38
C SER A 91 -17.04 15.45 -62.84
N LYS A 92 -16.19 16.27 -63.46
CA LYS A 92 -15.52 15.85 -64.69
C LYS A 92 -14.63 14.65 -64.33
N ASP A 93 -14.82 13.54 -65.03
CA ASP A 93 -13.94 12.36 -64.99
C ASP A 93 -13.79 11.68 -63.61
N SER A 94 -14.83 11.72 -62.78
CA SER A 94 -14.85 11.07 -61.44
C SER A 94 -13.89 11.65 -60.39
N TYR A 95 -13.23 12.78 -60.68
CA TYR A 95 -12.35 13.45 -59.71
C TYR A 95 -13.16 14.09 -58.58
N THR A 96 -12.67 13.93 -57.35
CA THR A 96 -13.27 14.48 -56.12
C THR A 96 -12.59 15.76 -55.64
N SER A 97 -11.63 16.29 -56.40
CA SER A 97 -10.75 17.41 -56.01
C SER A 97 -11.50 18.68 -55.60
N GLY A 98 -12.63 18.97 -56.26
CA GLY A 98 -13.49 20.11 -55.90
C GLY A 98 -14.12 19.96 -54.51
N LEU A 99 -14.68 18.78 -54.21
CA LEU A 99 -15.26 18.50 -52.90
C LEU A 99 -14.17 18.38 -51.82
N VAL A 100 -13.00 17.81 -52.13
CA VAL A 100 -11.86 17.78 -51.18
C VAL A 100 -11.47 19.19 -50.74
N LYS A 101 -11.27 20.12 -51.69
CA LYS A 101 -10.94 21.52 -51.36
C LYS A 101 -12.03 22.21 -50.53
N HIS A 102 -13.30 21.93 -50.85
CA HIS A 102 -14.42 22.45 -50.07
C HIS A 102 -14.44 21.93 -48.63
N LEU A 103 -14.26 20.62 -48.44
CA LEU A 103 -14.21 19.99 -47.13
C LEU A 103 -13.06 20.54 -46.29
N GLN A 104 -11.90 20.77 -46.90
CA GLN A 104 -10.74 21.39 -46.24
C GLN A 104 -11.04 22.82 -45.79
N ASN A 105 -11.60 23.65 -46.68
CA ASN A 105 -11.75 25.08 -46.40
C ASN A 105 -12.98 25.42 -45.54
N LYS A 106 -14.12 24.75 -45.76
CA LYS A 106 -15.39 25.08 -45.10
C LYS A 106 -15.67 24.22 -43.87
N HIS A 107 -15.22 22.97 -43.89
CA HIS A 107 -15.51 22.00 -42.84
C HIS A 107 -14.26 21.58 -42.04
N GLN A 108 -13.07 22.03 -42.45
CA GLN A 108 -11.79 21.63 -41.87
C GLN A 108 -11.58 20.09 -41.86
N ILE A 109 -12.19 19.40 -42.82
CA ILE A 109 -12.10 17.94 -42.98
C ILE A 109 -11.07 17.62 -44.06
N THR A 110 -10.01 16.93 -43.68
CA THR A 110 -9.05 16.27 -44.59
C THR A 110 -9.17 14.75 -44.43
N ALA A 111 -8.47 13.99 -45.27
CA ALA A 111 -8.34 12.53 -45.08
C ALA A 111 -7.71 12.15 -43.73
N ASP A 112 -6.94 13.07 -43.12
CA ASP A 112 -6.12 12.81 -41.93
C ASP A 112 -6.62 13.53 -40.66
N ASN A 113 -7.59 14.45 -40.78
CA ASN A 113 -8.03 15.34 -39.69
C ASN A 113 -9.55 15.32 -39.46
N GLY A 114 -10.34 14.56 -40.24
CA GLY A 114 -11.79 14.60 -40.12
C GLY A 114 -12.32 13.87 -38.87
N PRO A 115 -13.60 14.07 -38.49
CA PRO A 115 -14.23 13.40 -37.34
C PRO A 115 -14.19 11.86 -37.39
N HIS A 116 -13.95 11.29 -38.58
CA HIS A 116 -13.76 9.86 -38.82
C HIS A 116 -12.40 9.33 -38.31
N THR A 117 -11.44 10.21 -38.00
CA THR A 117 -10.16 9.83 -37.38
C THR A 117 -10.32 9.75 -35.86
N GLY A 118 -11.26 8.92 -35.41
CA GLY A 118 -11.39 8.57 -34.00
C GLY A 118 -10.05 8.05 -33.47
N ALA A 119 -9.41 8.86 -32.60
CA ALA A 119 -8.23 8.56 -31.80
C ALA A 119 -7.10 7.77 -32.48
N LYS A 120 -6.10 8.49 -33.03
CA LYS A 120 -4.65 8.23 -32.88
C LYS A 120 -3.85 9.12 -33.82
N ARG A 121 -3.26 10.18 -33.28
CA ARG A 121 -1.90 10.54 -33.72
C ARG A 121 -0.95 10.15 -32.62
N PRO A 122 0.20 9.52 -32.93
CA PRO A 122 1.37 9.71 -32.10
C PRO A 122 1.67 11.21 -32.22
N GLY A 123 1.40 11.96 -31.14
CA GLY A 123 1.80 13.35 -31.07
C GLY A 123 3.29 13.46 -31.37
N GLY A 124 3.68 14.51 -32.08
CA GLY A 124 5.10 14.71 -32.40
C GLY A 124 5.95 14.80 -31.13
N PRO A 125 7.28 14.78 -31.24
CA PRO A 125 8.18 14.88 -30.08
C PRO A 125 7.89 16.07 -29.15
N ILE A 126 7.29 17.14 -29.69
CA ILE A 126 6.91 18.36 -28.98
C ILE A 126 5.58 18.20 -28.20
N ASP A 127 4.68 17.30 -28.61
CA ASP A 127 3.41 17.04 -27.90
C ASP A 127 3.62 16.35 -26.54
N LEU A 128 4.79 15.73 -26.32
CA LEU A 128 5.23 15.25 -25.00
C LEU A 128 5.49 16.40 -24.02
N PHE A 129 5.86 17.58 -24.52
CA PHE A 129 6.22 18.75 -23.71
C PHE A 129 5.07 19.75 -23.55
N VAL A 130 4.13 19.79 -24.51
CA VAL A 130 3.01 20.76 -24.53
C VAL A 130 1.73 20.22 -23.89
N GLN A 131 1.66 18.91 -23.59
CA GLN A 131 0.51 18.37 -22.86
C GLN A 131 0.49 18.92 -21.42
N ALA A 132 -0.31 19.97 -21.21
CA ALA A 132 -0.91 20.27 -19.93
C ALA A 132 -1.40 18.94 -19.32
N LYS A 133 -1.03 18.67 -18.06
CA LYS A 133 -1.42 17.46 -17.32
C LYS A 133 -2.84 17.08 -17.71
N ARG A 134 -3.00 15.99 -18.47
CA ARG A 134 -4.32 15.50 -18.88
C ARG A 134 -5.18 15.42 -17.61
N PRO A 135 -6.42 15.93 -17.62
CA PRO A 135 -7.31 15.73 -16.49
C PRO A 135 -7.44 14.23 -16.25
N CYS A 136 -7.02 13.78 -15.07
CA CYS A 136 -7.10 12.39 -14.68
C CYS A 136 -8.56 12.08 -14.38
N VAL A 137 -9.28 11.52 -15.36
CA VAL A 137 -10.62 11.00 -15.13
C VAL A 137 -10.47 9.68 -14.39
N PHE A 138 -11.01 9.59 -13.18
CA PHE A 138 -11.00 8.35 -12.42
C PHE A 138 -11.88 7.30 -13.12
N THR A 139 -11.33 6.11 -13.32
CA THR A 139 -12.11 4.91 -13.69
C THR A 139 -11.75 3.77 -12.76
N ALA A 140 -12.72 2.91 -12.43
CA ALA A 140 -12.49 1.75 -11.58
C ALA A 140 -11.41 0.82 -12.17
N ASN A 141 -11.42 0.65 -13.50
CA ASN A 141 -10.42 -0.16 -14.20
C ASN A 141 -9.01 0.42 -14.11
N ASP A 142 -8.86 1.74 -14.17
CA ASP A 142 -7.56 2.38 -14.02
C ASP A 142 -7.02 2.26 -12.59
N LEU A 143 -7.90 2.35 -11.57
CA LEU A 143 -7.53 2.10 -10.19
C LEU A 143 -7.03 0.66 -10.00
N ILE A 144 -7.78 -0.34 -10.47
CA ILE A 144 -7.40 -1.75 -10.38
C ILE A 144 -6.04 -1.98 -11.07
N LYS A 145 -5.88 -1.43 -12.28
CA LYS A 145 -4.63 -1.56 -13.04
C LYS A 145 -3.45 -0.89 -12.34
N ALA A 146 -3.67 0.27 -11.72
CA ALA A 146 -2.65 0.97 -10.94
C ALA A 146 -2.29 0.19 -9.67
N PHE A 147 -3.27 -0.38 -8.98
CA PHE A 147 -3.08 -1.17 -7.76
C PHE A 147 -2.32 -2.48 -8.03
N ILE A 148 -2.68 -3.22 -9.08
CA ILE A 148 -1.93 -4.42 -9.50
C ILE A 148 -0.47 -4.05 -9.81
N LYS A 149 -0.25 -2.97 -10.55
CA LYS A 149 1.11 -2.47 -10.82
C LYS A 149 1.85 -2.09 -9.55
N PHE A 150 1.17 -1.50 -8.58
CA PHE A 150 1.74 -1.15 -7.29
C PHE A 150 2.22 -2.41 -6.57
N ILE A 151 1.33 -3.39 -6.33
CA ILE A 151 1.67 -4.67 -5.66
C ILE A 151 2.89 -5.34 -6.31
N VAL A 152 2.88 -5.47 -7.64
CA VAL A 152 3.97 -6.15 -8.37
C VAL A 152 5.28 -5.37 -8.27
N LYS A 153 5.25 -4.04 -8.39
CA LYS A 153 6.47 -3.21 -8.33
C LYS A 153 7.06 -3.13 -6.92
N THR A 154 6.20 -3.04 -5.90
CA THR A 154 6.63 -2.94 -4.50
C THR A 154 6.80 -4.29 -3.83
N LYS A 155 6.46 -5.39 -4.53
CA LYS A 155 6.55 -6.77 -4.05
C LYS A 155 5.75 -7.00 -2.76
N LEU A 156 4.54 -6.43 -2.70
CA LEU A 156 3.63 -6.64 -1.58
C LEU A 156 2.87 -7.98 -1.73
N PRO A 157 2.39 -8.56 -0.62
CA PRO A 157 1.50 -9.72 -0.67
C PRO A 157 0.21 -9.42 -1.44
N PHE A 158 -0.31 -10.39 -2.20
CA PHE A 158 -1.60 -10.24 -2.90
C PHE A 158 -2.79 -10.07 -1.95
N THR A 159 -2.68 -10.62 -0.74
CA THR A 159 -3.65 -10.45 0.35
C THR A 159 -3.84 -8.98 0.77
N MET A 160 -2.95 -8.07 0.34
CA MET A 160 -3.15 -6.62 0.53
C MET A 160 -4.45 -6.11 -0.10
N ALA A 161 -5.00 -6.79 -1.11
CA ALA A 161 -6.30 -6.45 -1.70
C ALA A 161 -7.49 -6.64 -0.72
N GLU A 162 -7.31 -7.50 0.28
CA GLU A 162 -8.30 -7.86 1.30
C GLU A 162 -8.08 -7.10 2.62
N ASN A 163 -7.14 -6.15 2.66
CA ASN A 163 -6.81 -5.41 3.87
C ASN A 163 -7.85 -4.29 4.13
N ASP A 164 -8.59 -4.40 5.24
CA ASP A 164 -9.62 -3.42 5.63
C ASP A 164 -9.04 -2.03 5.92
N ASP A 165 -7.85 -1.94 6.51
CA ASP A 165 -7.19 -0.65 6.80
C ASP A 165 -6.82 0.12 5.52
N LEU A 166 -6.47 -0.61 4.45
CA LEU A 166 -6.22 0.00 3.14
C LEU A 166 -7.51 0.58 2.55
N GLN A 167 -8.65 -0.10 2.71
CA GLN A 167 -9.94 0.43 2.28
C GLN A 167 -10.32 1.68 3.09
N GLU A 168 -10.09 1.69 4.39
CA GLU A 168 -10.28 2.87 5.23
C GLU A 168 -9.41 4.05 4.76
N LEU A 169 -8.13 3.81 4.48
CA LEU A 169 -7.22 4.82 3.95
C LEU A 169 -7.71 5.42 2.62
N LEU A 170 -8.19 4.57 1.70
CA LEU A 170 -8.73 5.02 0.41
C LEU A 170 -10.02 5.83 0.58
N ASN A 171 -10.89 5.46 1.52
CA ASN A 171 -12.10 6.23 1.83
C ASN A 171 -11.76 7.62 2.39
N ILE A 172 -10.76 7.70 3.30
CA ILE A 172 -10.26 8.99 3.79
C ILE A 172 -9.69 9.82 2.63
N ALA A 173 -8.89 9.21 1.76
CA ALA A 173 -8.31 9.87 0.60
C ALA A 173 -9.38 10.40 -0.37
N GLN A 174 -10.50 9.69 -0.54
CA GLN A 174 -11.62 10.12 -1.38
C GLN A 174 -12.30 11.39 -0.86
N SER A 175 -12.31 11.60 0.46
CA SER A 175 -12.90 12.80 1.07
C SER A 175 -12.11 14.09 0.82
N ALA A 176 -10.88 13.99 0.31
CA ALA A 176 -10.01 15.14 0.08
C ALA A 176 -10.48 16.00 -1.11
N THR A 177 -10.53 17.31 -0.91
CA THR A 177 -10.95 18.28 -1.94
C THR A 177 -9.85 18.62 -2.94
N ALA A 178 -8.59 18.33 -2.61
CA ALA A 178 -7.44 18.59 -3.46
C ALA A 178 -6.37 17.50 -3.34
N MET A 179 -5.70 17.22 -4.46
CA MET A 179 -4.64 16.20 -4.54
C MET A 179 -3.45 16.48 -3.59
N GLU A 180 -3.17 17.74 -3.28
CA GLU A 180 -2.10 18.11 -2.35
C GLU A 180 -2.33 17.57 -0.93
N MET A 181 -3.58 17.34 -0.54
CA MET A 181 -3.95 16.83 0.79
C MET A 181 -3.75 15.32 0.94
N VAL A 182 -3.64 14.59 -0.18
CA VAL A 182 -3.49 13.11 -0.20
C VAL A 182 -2.03 12.70 -0.38
N LYS A 183 -1.09 13.66 -0.33
CA LYS A 183 0.33 13.36 -0.48
C LYS A 183 0.84 12.63 0.77
N LEU A 184 1.29 11.39 0.57
CA LEU A 184 1.91 10.63 1.65
C LEU A 184 3.19 11.32 2.15
N PRO A 185 3.41 11.33 3.47
CA PRO A 185 4.61 11.92 4.07
C PRO A 185 5.87 11.10 3.76
N SER A 186 7.05 11.67 4.01
CA SER A 186 8.32 10.98 3.85
C SER A 186 8.49 9.82 4.84
N THR A 187 9.38 8.88 4.53
CA THR A 187 9.75 7.76 5.41
C THR A 187 10.13 8.25 6.82
N ASP A 188 10.98 9.28 6.94
CA ASP A 188 11.38 9.83 8.25
C ASP A 188 10.18 10.37 9.04
N THR A 189 9.23 11.00 8.34
CA THR A 189 8.02 11.53 8.97
C THR A 189 7.13 10.40 9.45
N ILE A 190 6.98 9.32 8.66
CA ILE A 190 6.25 8.11 9.05
C ILE A 190 6.92 7.48 10.28
N THR A 191 8.23 7.24 10.24
CA THR A 191 8.97 6.63 11.36
C THR A 191 8.84 7.45 12.65
N ARG A 192 8.87 8.78 12.58
CA ARG A 192 8.66 9.63 13.76
C ARG A 192 7.22 9.55 14.29
N LYS A 193 6.24 9.48 13.39
CA LYS A 193 4.81 9.45 13.75
C LYS A 193 4.32 8.06 14.14
N ILE A 194 5.02 7.00 13.75
CA ILE A 194 4.62 5.63 14.08
C ILE A 194 4.55 5.46 15.59
N SER A 195 5.53 5.96 16.34
CA SER A 195 5.51 5.92 17.81
C SER A 195 4.29 6.66 18.37
N THR A 196 3.98 7.83 17.82
CA THR A 196 2.84 8.65 18.27
C THR A 196 1.48 7.98 18.08
N TYR A 197 1.29 7.26 16.96
CA TYR A 197 -0.02 6.69 16.61
C TYR A 197 -0.15 5.19 16.89
N THR A 198 0.95 4.48 17.14
CA THR A 198 0.93 3.01 17.33
C THR A 198 1.53 2.55 18.65
N TRP A 199 2.35 3.37 19.33
CA TRP A 199 3.02 3.01 20.58
C TRP A 199 2.62 3.95 21.71
N THR A 200 1.65 3.53 22.52
CA THR A 200 1.44 4.16 23.83
C THR A 200 2.41 3.57 24.84
N MET A 201 3.28 4.41 25.40
CA MET A 201 4.15 4.00 26.50
C MET A 201 3.31 3.82 27.76
N HIS A 202 3.41 2.63 28.36
CA HIS A 202 2.74 2.31 29.61
C HIS A 202 3.79 2.16 30.71
N GLU A 203 3.66 2.95 31.77
CA GLU A 203 4.44 2.84 33.00
C GLU A 203 3.56 2.19 34.07
N VAL A 204 3.96 1.02 34.56
CA VAL A 204 3.20 0.24 35.54
C VAL A 204 4.16 -0.28 36.61
N ILE A 205 3.79 -0.08 37.87
CA ILE A 205 4.49 -0.68 39.00
C ILE A 205 4.09 -2.15 39.09
N LEU A 206 5.01 -3.05 38.79
CA LEU A 206 4.78 -4.50 38.85
C LEU A 206 4.88 -5.07 40.26
N GLY A 207 5.70 -4.46 41.12
CA GLY A 207 5.85 -4.93 42.50
C GLY A 207 6.51 -3.90 43.39
N PHE A 208 6.14 -3.95 44.67
CA PHE A 208 6.73 -3.17 45.75
C PHE A 208 6.89 -4.10 46.96
N GLN A 209 7.91 -4.96 46.90
CA GLN A 209 8.13 -5.99 47.90
C GLN A 209 9.04 -5.46 49.03
N PRO A 210 8.69 -5.73 50.31
CA PRO A 210 9.63 -5.51 51.41
C PRO A 210 10.79 -6.51 51.28
N LEU A 211 12.01 -6.02 51.20
CA LEU A 211 13.20 -6.88 51.14
C LEU A 211 13.61 -7.29 52.55
N ASN A 212 13.48 -8.58 52.87
CA ASN A 212 13.92 -9.11 54.15
C ASN A 212 15.41 -9.46 54.12
N GLY A 213 16.14 -9.06 55.16
CA GLY A 213 17.58 -9.32 55.26
C GLY A 213 18.45 -8.33 54.49
N PRO A 214 19.76 -8.63 54.32
CA PRO A 214 20.71 -7.73 53.68
C PRO A 214 20.36 -7.42 52.21
N HIS A 215 20.68 -6.19 51.77
CA HIS A 215 20.52 -5.73 50.38
C HIS A 215 21.65 -6.25 49.48
N LEU A 216 21.90 -7.55 49.55
CA LEU A 216 22.86 -8.26 48.73
C LEU A 216 22.28 -8.52 47.34
N ALA A 217 23.17 -8.66 46.36
CA ALA A 217 22.83 -8.83 44.95
C ALA A 217 21.90 -10.03 44.71
N GLU A 218 22.18 -11.14 45.39
CA GLU A 218 21.47 -12.40 45.29
C GLU A 218 20.03 -12.27 45.81
N ASN A 219 19.85 -11.54 46.92
CA ASN A 219 18.54 -11.31 47.53
C ASN A 219 17.68 -10.36 46.67
N LEU A 220 18.30 -9.30 46.13
CA LEU A 220 17.65 -8.38 45.20
C LEU A 220 17.23 -9.09 43.91
N ALA A 221 18.10 -9.93 43.35
CA ALA A 221 17.82 -10.69 42.14
C ALA A 221 16.68 -11.68 42.37
N ALA A 222 16.67 -12.37 43.51
CA ALA A 222 15.59 -13.29 43.86
C ALA A 222 14.22 -12.59 43.93
N SER A 223 14.13 -11.46 44.63
CA SER A 223 12.89 -10.66 44.73
C SER A 223 12.45 -10.12 43.36
N PHE A 224 13.39 -9.62 42.55
CA PHE A 224 13.08 -9.17 41.18
C PHE A 224 12.56 -10.30 40.30
N LEU A 225 13.23 -11.46 40.32
CA LEU A 225 12.88 -12.62 39.49
C LEU A 225 11.55 -13.25 39.91
N GLU A 226 11.20 -13.21 41.19
CA GLU A 226 9.87 -13.63 41.67
C GLU A 226 8.78 -12.84 40.94
N ILE A 227 8.86 -11.50 40.93
CA ILE A 227 7.92 -10.64 40.21
C ILE A 227 7.90 -10.97 38.71
N ILE A 228 9.08 -11.11 38.08
CA ILE A 228 9.16 -11.43 36.65
C ILE A 228 8.51 -12.78 36.32
N ASN A 229 8.65 -13.77 37.19
CA ASN A 229 8.03 -15.08 37.03
C ASN A 229 6.51 -15.03 37.27
N ASP A 230 6.05 -14.32 38.31
CA ASP A 230 4.63 -14.19 38.67
C ASP A 230 3.81 -13.59 37.53
N PHE A 231 4.36 -12.60 36.83
CA PHE A 231 3.72 -11.98 35.65
C PHE A 231 4.09 -12.67 34.33
N ASN A 232 4.86 -13.77 34.37
CA ASN A 232 5.35 -14.49 33.19
C ASN A 232 6.03 -13.56 32.15
N LEU A 233 6.84 -12.62 32.66
CA LEU A 233 7.53 -11.62 31.86
C LEU A 233 8.92 -12.03 31.42
N GLY A 234 9.44 -13.18 31.88
CA GLY A 234 10.78 -13.66 31.54
C GLY A 234 11.10 -13.61 30.04
N PRO A 235 10.27 -14.19 29.16
CA PRO A 235 10.48 -14.14 27.71
C PRO A 235 10.36 -12.74 27.09
N LYS A 236 9.76 -11.78 27.81
CA LYS A 236 9.51 -10.40 27.36
C LYS A 236 10.46 -9.38 28.00
N LEU A 237 11.32 -9.81 28.93
CA LEU A 237 12.25 -8.93 29.62
C LEU A 237 13.33 -8.47 28.64
N PHE A 238 13.27 -7.20 28.25
CA PHE A 238 14.18 -6.64 27.25
C PHE A 238 15.38 -5.92 27.86
N THR A 239 15.19 -5.15 28.93
CA THR A 239 16.24 -4.32 29.52
C THR A 239 15.98 -4.10 31.00
N ILE A 240 17.05 -4.00 31.77
CA ILE A 240 17.03 -3.73 33.21
C ILE A 240 17.79 -2.44 33.45
N THR A 241 17.13 -1.46 34.06
CA THR A 241 17.77 -0.19 34.43
C THR A 241 17.86 -0.07 35.94
N THR A 242 19.05 0.14 36.48
CA THR A 242 19.27 0.31 37.94
C THR A 242 20.22 1.48 38.22
N ASP A 243 20.37 1.87 39.48
CA ASP A 243 21.48 2.76 39.85
C ASP A 243 22.86 2.09 39.62
N ASN A 244 23.93 2.88 39.79
CA ASN A 244 25.30 2.44 39.56
C ASN A 244 25.96 1.78 40.78
N ALA A 245 25.19 1.46 41.82
CA ALA A 245 25.75 0.83 43.01
C ALA A 245 26.31 -0.56 42.69
N SER A 246 27.34 -0.95 43.42
CA SER A 246 28.06 -2.22 43.18
C SER A 246 27.16 -3.44 43.36
N ASN A 247 26.20 -3.40 44.30
CA ASN A 247 25.23 -4.46 44.50
C ASN A 247 24.21 -4.56 43.35
N MET A 248 23.80 -3.44 42.73
CA MET A 248 22.90 -3.46 41.56
C MET A 248 23.57 -4.04 40.32
N LYS A 249 24.85 -3.72 40.09
CA LYS A 249 25.63 -4.39 39.03
C LYS A 249 25.72 -5.89 39.25
N ARG A 250 26.02 -6.30 40.48
CA ARG A 250 26.06 -7.72 40.85
C ARG A 250 24.68 -8.38 40.73
N MET A 251 23.59 -7.69 41.07
CA MET A 251 22.23 -8.18 40.89
C MET A 251 21.95 -8.51 39.43
N ALA A 252 22.33 -7.63 38.50
CA ALA A 252 22.16 -7.88 37.07
C ALA A 252 22.96 -9.08 36.56
N LEU A 253 24.15 -9.34 37.13
CA LEU A 253 24.93 -10.55 36.84
C LEU A 253 24.25 -11.82 37.39
N GLU A 254 23.63 -11.76 38.58
CA GLU A 254 22.85 -12.90 39.09
C GLU A 254 21.60 -13.18 38.22
N ILE A 255 20.95 -12.12 37.70
CA ILE A 255 19.84 -12.26 36.76
C ILE A 255 20.30 -12.89 35.44
N GLU A 256 21.49 -12.54 34.94
CA GLU A 256 22.08 -13.18 33.74
C GLU A 256 22.28 -14.69 33.95
N LYS A 257 22.82 -15.12 35.09
CA LYS A 257 22.96 -16.55 35.40
C LYS A 257 21.61 -17.28 35.38
N TYR A 258 20.60 -16.69 36.01
CA TYR A 258 19.24 -17.27 35.98
C TYR A 258 18.65 -17.29 34.55
N ALA A 259 18.91 -16.25 33.76
CA ALA A 259 18.45 -16.17 32.38
C ALA A 259 19.07 -17.27 31.51
N GLU A 260 20.35 -17.59 31.70
CA GLU A 260 21.02 -18.70 31.01
C GLU A 260 20.35 -20.05 31.32
N GLU A 261 20.03 -20.31 32.59
CA GLU A 261 19.34 -21.53 33.02
C GLU A 261 17.92 -21.65 32.42
N LYS A 262 17.20 -20.53 32.32
CA LYS A 262 15.81 -20.48 31.84
C LYS A 262 15.68 -20.20 30.34
N ARG A 263 16.80 -20.08 29.59
CA ARG A 263 16.84 -19.71 28.17
C ARG A 263 16.14 -18.38 27.87
N MET A 264 16.28 -17.42 28.78
CA MET A 264 15.86 -16.03 28.56
C MET A 264 16.94 -15.27 27.79
N ALA A 265 16.54 -14.37 26.89
CA ALA A 265 17.46 -13.60 26.06
C ALA A 265 18.03 -12.36 26.79
N VAL A 266 18.34 -12.48 28.07
CA VAL A 266 18.86 -11.38 28.90
C VAL A 266 20.33 -11.63 29.20
N SER A 267 21.14 -10.60 29.02
CA SER A 267 22.58 -10.60 29.30
C SER A 267 22.97 -9.25 29.88
N TYR A 268 23.82 -9.26 30.91
CA TYR A 268 24.27 -8.07 31.61
C TYR A 268 24.86 -7.04 30.62
N LYS A 269 25.76 -7.48 29.74
CA LYS A 269 26.50 -6.59 28.83
C LYS A 269 25.61 -5.85 27.83
N ASN A 270 24.53 -6.48 27.39
CA ASN A 270 23.69 -5.96 26.31
C ASN A 270 22.37 -5.36 26.80
N HIS A 271 21.92 -5.70 28.01
CA HIS A 271 20.59 -5.38 28.49
C HIS A 271 20.55 -4.69 29.86
N HIS A 272 21.71 -4.49 30.51
CA HIS A 272 21.77 -3.67 31.73
C HIS A 272 22.13 -2.23 31.38
N ILE A 273 21.29 -1.29 31.80
CA ILE A 273 21.50 0.15 31.62
C ILE A 273 21.66 0.79 33.00
N LEU A 274 22.70 1.60 33.15
CA LEU A 274 22.90 2.38 34.38
C LEU A 274 21.99 3.61 34.39
N CYS A 275 21.54 4.00 35.58
CA CYS A 275 20.75 5.20 35.77
C CYS A 275 21.53 6.43 35.28
N LEU A 276 21.01 7.07 34.23
CA LEU A 276 21.62 8.24 33.61
C LEU A 276 21.85 9.36 34.61
N GLY A 277 20.87 9.61 35.50
CA GLY A 277 20.99 10.64 36.55
C GLY A 277 22.19 10.39 37.47
N HIS A 278 22.46 9.13 37.81
CA HIS A 278 23.62 8.78 38.63
C HIS A 278 24.94 8.97 37.88
N VAL A 279 24.99 8.58 36.61
CA VAL A 279 26.18 8.78 35.76
C VAL A 279 26.51 10.27 35.62
N LEU A 280 25.50 11.10 35.37
CA LEU A 280 25.67 12.56 35.30
C LEU A 280 26.18 13.15 36.60
N ASN A 281 25.63 12.72 37.74
CA ASN A 281 26.10 13.18 39.04
C ASN A 281 27.57 12.81 39.30
N LEU A 282 28.00 11.60 38.97
CA LEU A 282 29.41 11.20 39.10
C LEU A 282 30.33 12.05 38.22
N ALA A 283 29.96 12.27 36.96
CA ALA A 283 30.72 13.11 36.05
C ALA A 283 30.88 14.54 36.58
N VAL A 284 29.80 15.14 37.10
CA VAL A 284 29.84 16.48 37.70
C VAL A 284 30.75 16.51 38.93
N GLN A 285 30.64 15.52 39.82
CA GLN A 285 31.49 15.45 41.02
C GLN A 285 32.97 15.37 40.67
N ASP A 286 33.32 14.59 39.66
CA ASP A 286 34.72 14.46 39.23
C ASP A 286 35.24 15.75 38.58
N ILE A 287 34.43 16.43 37.77
CA ILE A 287 34.77 17.75 37.20
C ILE A 287 34.99 18.78 38.32
N LEU A 288 34.11 18.83 39.32
CA LEU A 288 34.22 19.76 40.43
C LEU A 288 35.47 19.49 41.28
N LYS A 289 35.77 18.22 41.57
CA LYS A 289 37.00 17.84 42.28
C LYS A 289 38.24 18.26 41.49
N TRP A 290 38.23 18.02 40.18
CA TRP A 290 39.35 18.41 39.31
C TRP A 290 39.56 19.93 39.31
N GLY A 291 38.52 20.72 39.07
CA GLY A 291 38.61 22.18 39.06
C GLY A 291 38.95 22.82 40.42
N MET A 292 38.50 22.22 41.53
CA MET A 292 38.86 22.68 42.88
C MET A 292 40.31 22.34 43.26
N ASN A 293 40.87 21.26 42.71
CA ASN A 293 42.26 20.88 42.94
C ASN A 293 43.27 21.74 42.14
N GLU A 294 42.86 22.36 41.04
CA GLU A 294 43.66 23.35 40.30
C GLU A 294 43.74 24.73 40.98
N SER A 295 42.91 24.99 42.01
CA SER A 295 42.90 26.26 42.74
C SER A 295 43.90 26.35 43.90
N TYR A 296 44.77 25.34 44.07
CA TYR A 296 45.76 25.21 45.16
C TYR A 296 47.18 24.87 44.64
N VAL A 297 47.53 25.30 43.41
CA VAL A 297 48.90 25.29 42.90
C VAL A 297 49.27 26.68 42.38
#